data_AF-A0A2T9ZLT3-F1
#
_entry.id   AF-A0A2T9ZLT3-F1
#
_cell.length_a   1.000
_cell.length_b   1.000
_cell.length_c   1.000
_cell.angle_alpha   90.00
_cell.angle_beta   90.00
_cell.angle_gamma   90.00
#
_symmetry.space_group_name_H-M   'P 1'
#
loop_
_entity.id
_entity.type
_entity.pdbx_description
1 polymer ?
#
loop_
_entity_poly.entity_id
_entity_poly.type
_entity_poly.pdbx_seq_one_letter_code
_entity_poly.pdbx_strand_id
1 'polypeptide(L)'
;MVMLVIKGWSAESAWLQNESWSQIDYCQRLYHCTYLRGRALNCTAESLLKREACEFQLVSREHAEALTYTLESAGAQFEIKHLWPEKVISLDLYRKGTEVKTITQAMADAR
;
A
#
# COMPACT_ATOMS: atom_id res chain seq x y z
N MET A 1 -7.02 -0.68 -1.32
CA MET A 1 -5.78 -0.35 -0.58
C MET A 1 -4.87 0.45 -1.50
N VAL A 2 -4.00 1.33 -0.98
CA VAL A 2 -3.12 2.17 -1.82
C VAL A 2 -1.68 1.80 -1.54
N MET A 3 -0.85 1.70 -2.57
CA MET A 3 0.58 1.44 -2.46
C MET A 3 1.36 2.62 -3.02
N LEU A 4 2.32 3.11 -2.25
CA LEU A 4 3.23 4.16 -2.68
C LEU A 4 4.58 3.54 -3.01
N VAL A 5 5.11 3.85 -4.20
CA VAL A 5 6.41 3.36 -4.67
C VAL A 5 7.32 4.55 -4.93
N ILE A 6 8.36 4.71 -4.11
CA ILE A 6 9.38 5.74 -4.32
C ILE A 6 10.43 5.18 -5.29
N LYS A 7 10.54 5.82 -6.46
CA LYS A 7 11.45 5.41 -7.55
C LYS A 7 12.82 6.06 -7.47
N GLY A 8 12.90 7.24 -6.86
CA GLY A 8 14.12 8.02 -6.80
C GLY A 8 13.90 9.35 -6.11
N TRP A 9 14.95 10.16 -6.08
CA TRP A 9 14.98 11.45 -5.40
C TRP A 9 15.71 12.46 -6.29
N SER A 10 15.14 13.65 -6.46
CA SER A 10 15.77 14.74 -7.20
C SER A 10 15.84 16.00 -6.33
N ALA A 11 17.07 16.52 -6.21
CA ALA A 11 17.33 17.76 -5.49
C ALA A 11 16.74 18.99 -6.18
N GLU A 12 16.52 18.92 -7.50
CA GLU A 12 15.90 20.00 -8.29
C GLU A 12 14.41 20.13 -8.01
N SER A 13 13.75 19.02 -7.68
CA SER A 13 12.34 18.98 -7.26
C SER A 13 12.14 19.23 -5.76
N ALA A 14 13.22 19.25 -4.97
CA ALA A 14 13.14 19.53 -3.53
C ALA A 14 13.00 21.04 -3.31
N TRP A 15 11.87 21.44 -2.72
CA TRP A 15 11.56 22.84 -2.42
C TRP A 15 11.69 23.18 -0.93
N LEU A 16 11.87 22.16 -0.07
CA LEU A 16 12.45 22.30 1.27
C LEU A 16 13.96 22.02 1.19
N GLN A 17 14.78 23.07 1.08
CA GLN A 17 16.24 22.96 1.18
C GLN A 17 16.71 23.26 2.62
N ASN A 18 17.68 22.47 3.09
CA ASN A 18 18.46 22.59 4.34
C ASN A 18 17.84 22.21 5.70
N GLU A 19 16.53 21.97 5.81
CA GLU A 19 15.94 21.34 7.00
C GLU A 19 15.29 20.01 6.62
N SER A 20 16.12 18.97 6.52
CA SER A 20 15.62 17.61 6.28
C SER A 20 14.77 17.14 7.46
N TRP A 21 13.70 16.42 7.15
CA TRP A 21 12.94 15.67 8.14
C TRP A 21 13.87 14.74 8.92
N SER A 22 13.76 14.74 10.25
CA SER A 22 14.48 13.77 11.08
C SER A 22 13.89 12.38 10.91
N GLN A 23 14.63 11.34 11.32
CA GLN A 23 14.10 9.98 11.35
C GLN A 23 12.82 9.87 12.20
N ILE A 24 12.73 10.67 13.28
CA ILE A 24 11.57 10.69 14.17
C ILE A 24 10.36 11.26 13.42
N ASP A 25 10.53 12.33 12.65
CA ASP A 25 9.45 12.94 11.87
C ASP A 25 8.92 11.97 10.81
N TYR A 26 9.81 11.25 10.13
CA TYR A 26 9.43 10.19 9.20
C TYR A 26 8.68 9.05 9.91
N CYS A 27 9.18 8.58 11.07
CA CYS A 27 8.50 7.56 11.85
C CYS A 27 7.08 7.99 12.26
N GLN A 28 6.91 9.22 12.74
CA GLN A 28 5.59 9.75 13.09
C GLN A 28 4.67 9.79 11.88
N ARG A 29 5.13 10.34 10.75
CA ARG A 29 4.32 10.45 9.54
C ARG A 29 3.91 9.08 8.99
N LEU A 30 4.85 8.15 8.91
CA LEU A 30 4.62 6.78 8.48
C LEU A 30 3.67 6.02 9.42
N TYR A 31 3.79 6.23 10.74
CA TYR A 31 2.90 5.59 11.71
C TYR A 31 1.42 5.96 11.48
N HIS A 32 1.15 7.22 11.13
CA HIS A 32 -0.19 7.69 10.83
C HIS A 32 -0.69 7.25 9.45
N CYS A 33 0.19 7.12 8.46
CA CYS A 33 -0.21 6.87 7.08
C CYS A 33 -0.21 5.38 6.68
N THR A 34 0.49 4.53 7.43
CA THR A 34 0.74 3.12 7.09
C THR A 34 0.39 2.19 8.27
N TYR A 35 0.35 0.90 7.98
CA TYR A 35 0.26 -0.15 9.00
C TYR A 35 1.62 -0.54 9.61
N LEU A 36 2.71 0.14 9.25
CA LEU A 36 4.06 -0.20 9.72
C LEU A 36 4.23 0.08 11.21
N ARG A 37 4.84 -0.85 11.94
CA ARG A 37 5.09 -0.73 13.38
C ARG A 37 6.49 -1.26 13.74
N GLY A 38 7.01 -0.82 14.88
CA GLY A 38 8.28 -1.31 15.45
C GLY A 38 9.46 -1.21 14.48
N ARG A 39 10.19 -2.32 14.29
CA ARG A 39 11.38 -2.37 13.44
C ARG A 39 11.07 -2.03 11.97
N ALA A 40 9.94 -2.47 11.43
CA ALA A 40 9.57 -2.19 10.05
C ALA A 40 9.39 -0.68 9.82
N LEU A 41 8.72 0.01 10.76
CA LEU A 41 8.58 1.46 10.73
C LEU A 41 9.94 2.17 10.72
N ASN A 42 10.82 1.78 11.64
CA ASN A 42 12.15 2.39 11.77
C ASN A 42 13.02 2.17 10.53
N CYS A 43 13.02 0.96 9.97
CA CYS A 43 13.76 0.65 8.76
C CYS A 43 13.23 1.45 7.55
N THR A 44 11.91 1.56 7.38
CA THR A 44 11.34 2.37 6.31
C THR A 44 11.67 3.85 6.48
N ALA A 45 11.57 4.40 7.70
CA ALA A 45 11.98 5.77 7.98
C ALA A 45 13.47 6.03 7.70
N GLU A 46 14.33 5.06 8.01
CA GLU A 46 15.76 5.12 7.71
C GLU A 46 16.03 5.11 6.19
N SER A 47 15.34 4.25 5.43
CA SER A 47 15.42 4.26 3.97
C SER A 47 14.96 5.59 3.36
N LEU A 48 13.90 6.21 3.90
CA LEU A 48 13.49 7.55 3.48
C LEU A 48 14.56 8.61 3.78
N LEU A 49 15.17 8.56 4.95
CA LEU A 49 16.25 9.47 5.33
C LEU A 49 17.48 9.29 4.42
N LYS A 50 17.82 8.05 4.08
CA LYS A 50 18.91 7.70 3.16
C LYS A 50 18.57 7.93 1.68
N ARG A 51 17.35 8.36 1.38
CA ARG A 51 16.85 8.57 0.02
C ARG A 51 16.95 7.31 -0.84
N GLU A 52 16.65 6.17 -0.25
CA GLU A 52 16.58 4.90 -0.93
C GLU A 52 15.23 4.75 -1.66
N ALA A 53 15.19 3.84 -2.64
CA ALA A 53 13.94 3.40 -3.24
C ALA A 53 13.24 2.46 -2.25
N CYS A 54 11.95 2.68 -2.02
CA CYS A 54 11.15 1.83 -1.15
C CYS A 54 9.68 1.85 -1.54
N GLU A 55 8.96 0.80 -1.16
CA GLU A 55 7.53 0.69 -1.32
C GLU A 55 6.87 0.36 0.02
N PHE A 56 5.67 0.90 0.23
CA PHE A 56 4.87 0.56 1.40
C PHE A 56 3.38 0.80 1.15
N GLN A 57 2.58 0.06 1.91
CA GLN A 57 1.13 0.10 1.84
C GLN A 57 0.57 1.18 2.77
N LEU A 58 -0.38 1.93 2.23
CA LEU A 58 -1.06 3.03 2.90
C LEU A 58 -2.46 2.61 3.33
N VAL A 59 -2.90 3.20 4.43
CA VAL A 59 -4.19 2.91 5.06
C VAL A 59 -5.35 3.38 4.18
N SER A 60 -5.24 4.56 3.57
CA SER A 60 -6.26 5.10 2.69
C SER A 60 -5.66 6.06 1.64
N ARG A 61 -6.52 6.56 0.74
CA ARG A 61 -6.13 7.55 -0.27
C ARG A 61 -5.75 8.89 0.36
N GLU A 62 -6.49 9.33 1.37
CA GLU A 62 -6.26 10.60 2.07
C GLU A 62 -4.89 10.59 2.76
N HIS A 63 -4.50 9.44 3.33
CA HIS A 63 -3.17 9.24 3.90
C HIS A 63 -2.08 9.20 2.84
N ALA A 64 -2.39 8.73 1.62
CA ALA A 64 -1.48 8.82 0.48
C ALA A 64 -1.19 10.28 0.15
N GLU A 65 -2.24 11.08 -0.06
CA GLU A 65 -2.13 12.50 -0.41
C GLU A 65 -1.36 13.30 0.67
N ALA A 66 -1.61 12.99 1.94
CA ALA A 66 -0.92 13.61 3.05
C ALA A 66 0.58 13.27 3.11
N LEU A 67 0.96 12.06 2.72
CA LEU A 67 2.35 11.60 2.73
C LEU A 67 3.10 12.00 1.45
N THR A 68 2.42 12.04 0.30
CA THR A 68 3.02 12.47 -0.96
C THR A 68 3.47 13.91 -0.87
N TYR A 69 2.67 14.80 -0.28
CA TYR A 69 3.09 16.20 -0.06
C TYR A 69 4.39 16.30 0.75
N THR A 70 4.50 15.52 1.83
CA THR A 70 5.73 15.43 2.63
C THR A 70 6.92 14.97 1.79
N LEU A 71 6.73 13.92 0.99
CA LEU A 71 7.80 13.33 0.19
C LEU A 71 8.19 14.20 -1.02
N GLU A 72 7.24 14.85 -1.68
CA GLU A 72 7.48 15.84 -2.74
C GLU A 72 8.31 17.02 -2.21
N SER A 73 8.02 17.49 -1.00
CA SER A 73 8.80 18.56 -0.36
C SER A 73 10.28 18.20 -0.18
N ALA A 74 10.54 16.91 0.07
CA ALA A 74 11.88 16.35 0.19
C ALA A 74 12.50 15.94 -1.17
N GLY A 75 11.79 16.13 -2.28
CA GLY A 75 12.25 15.82 -3.63
C GLY A 75 12.07 14.36 -4.06
N ALA A 76 11.22 13.59 -3.39
CA ALA A 76 10.95 12.22 -3.77
C ALA A 76 10.15 12.14 -5.08
N GLN A 77 10.52 11.20 -5.94
CA GLN A 77 9.77 10.83 -7.15
C GLN A 77 9.06 9.51 -6.87
N PHE A 78 7.73 9.49 -7.00
CA PHE A 78 6.93 8.31 -6.64
C PHE A 78 5.81 8.00 -7.63
N GLU A 79 5.26 6.81 -7.49
CA GLU A 79 4.07 6.33 -8.18
C GLU A 79 3.06 5.84 -7.14
N ILE A 80 1.77 6.15 -7.36
CA ILE A 80 0.66 5.66 -6.54
C ILE A 80 -0.03 4.54 -7.30
N LYS A 81 -0.10 3.35 -6.70
CA LYS A 81 -0.80 2.18 -7.25
C LYS A 81 -2.04 1.89 -6.40
N HIS A 82 -3.20 1.81 -7.05
CA HIS A 82 -4.43 1.39 -6.41
C HIS A 82 -4.53 -0.14 -6.44
N LEU A 83 -4.39 -0.75 -5.27
CA LEU A 83 -4.68 -2.16 -5.08
C LEU A 83 -6.20 -2.28 -4.97
N TRP A 84 -6.83 -2.72 -6.06
CA TRP A 84 -8.20 -3.19 -6.05
C TRP A 84 -8.30 -4.29 -4.99
N PRO A 85 -9.37 -4.33 -4.18
CA PRO A 85 -9.60 -5.49 -3.34
C PRO A 85 -9.56 -6.71 -4.25
N GLU A 86 -8.69 -7.68 -3.93
CA GLU A 86 -8.83 -9.02 -4.50
C GLU A 86 -10.31 -9.37 -4.36
N LYS A 87 -10.97 -9.71 -5.46
CA LYS A 87 -12.33 -10.24 -5.41
C LYS A 87 -12.29 -11.37 -4.40
N VAL A 88 -12.77 -11.13 -3.18
CA VAL A 88 -13.16 -12.17 -2.26
C VAL A 88 -14.25 -12.88 -3.03
N ILE A 89 -13.91 -14.00 -3.65
CA ILE A 89 -14.90 -14.92 -4.20
C ILE A 89 -15.64 -15.39 -2.96
N SER A 90 -16.74 -14.70 -2.66
CA SER A 90 -17.64 -15.02 -1.57
C SER A 90 -17.92 -16.51 -1.62
N LEU A 91 -17.74 -17.21 -0.51
CA LEU A 91 -18.01 -18.64 -0.33
C LEU A 91 -19.41 -19.05 -0.83
N ASP A 92 -20.33 -18.09 -0.93
CA ASP A 92 -21.66 -18.23 -1.54
C ASP A 92 -21.64 -18.65 -3.02
N LEU A 93 -20.61 -18.27 -3.78
CA LEU A 93 -20.41 -18.73 -5.16
C LEU A 93 -19.97 -20.21 -5.20
N TYR A 94 -19.24 -20.67 -4.18
CA TYR A 94 -18.91 -22.09 -4.03
C TYR A 94 -20.15 -22.91 -3.64
N ARG A 95 -21.02 -22.40 -2.76
CA ARG A 95 -22.28 -23.09 -2.40
C ARG A 95 -23.21 -23.29 -3.59
N LYS A 96 -23.43 -22.25 -4.41
CA LYS A 96 -24.28 -22.37 -5.62
C LYS A 96 -23.70 -23.32 -6.68
N GLY A 97 -22.38 -23.39 -6.81
CA GLY A 97 -21.73 -24.34 -7.74
C GLY A 97 -21.85 -25.81 -7.31
N THR A 98 -22.00 -26.06 -6.01
CA THR A 98 -22.07 -27.42 -5.44
C THR A 98 -23.50 -27.98 -5.50
N GLU A 99 -24.52 -27.16 -5.26
CA GLU A 99 -25.93 -27.59 -5.41
C GLU A 99 -26.27 -27.98 -6.85
N VAL A 100 -25.81 -27.21 -7.85
CA VAL A 100 -26.10 -27.50 -9.26
C VAL A 100 -25.49 -28.82 -9.71
N LYS A 101 -24.27 -29.14 -9.26
CA LYS A 101 -23.62 -30.43 -9.57
C LYS A 101 -24.30 -31.62 -8.90
N THR A 102 -24.87 -31.45 -7.71
CA THR A 102 -25.51 -32.57 -7.01
C THR A 102 -26.84 -32.95 -7.65
N ILE A 103 -27.59 -31.95 -8.16
CA ILE A 103 -28.87 -32.19 -8.86
C ILE A 103 -28.65 -32.84 -10.23
N THR A 104 -27.61 -32.44 -10.98
CA THR A 104 -27.33 -33.03 -12.30
C THR A 104 -26.81 -34.46 -12.22
N GLN A 105 -26.01 -34.80 -11.21
CA GLN A 105 -25.52 -36.17 -11.00
C GLN A 105 -26.65 -37.11 -10.56
N ALA A 106 -27.52 -36.67 -9.64
CA ALA A 106 -28.66 -37.47 -9.18
C ALA A 106 -29.70 -37.77 -10.27
N MET A 107 -29.85 -36.88 -11.27
CA MET A 107 -30.70 -37.13 -12.44
C MET A 107 -30.07 -38.08 -13.48
N ALA A 108 -28.75 -38.22 -13.48
CA ALA A 108 -28.03 -39.13 -14.39
C ALA A 108 -27.98 -40.57 -13.86
N ASP A 109 -27.91 -40.76 -12.54
CA ASP A 109 -27.87 -42.08 -11.89
C ASP A 109 -29.27 -42.72 -11.68
N ALA A 110 -30.34 -42.02 -12.05
CA ALA A 110 -31.74 -42.48 -11.93
C ALA A 110 -32.35 -43.00 -13.27
N ARG A 111 -31.52 -43.31 -14.27
CA ARG A 111 -31.88 -43.95 -15.54
C ARG A 111 -31.13 -45.25 -15.73
#